data_AF-A0A2D7RP01-F1
#
_entry.id   AF-A0A2D7RP01-F1
#
_cell.length_a   1.000
_cell.length_b   1.000
_cell.length_c   1.000
_cell.angle_alpha   90.00
_cell.angle_beta   90.00
_cell.angle_gamma   90.00
#
_symmetry.space_group_name_H-M   'P 1'
#
loop_
_entity.id
_entity.type
_entity.pdbx_description
1 polymer ?
#
loop_
_entity_poly.entity_id
_entity_poly.type
_entity_poly.pdbx_seq_one_letter_code
_entity_poly.pdbx_strand_id
1 'polypeptide(L)'
;KAEELRAAQLEEQKAQEERQKILDQQAEEENQRLQAEYAAADAAEKRQKYMKYGLIILLIGGLIAFVFFTNFLDNLQKFLKQIFSKFKKKKEKSYLPKDYGKKKGKQKKQLGIWWADWANSYEKPLSATLIVTISYIVGVIVVSKILQITELESGDTVFTIMFLLFMVPVYYIFKLWAGIIHYHCPKCKRIHAGEIYSSAHIGSKQRARKYRVQDNRTLKYRDHRGISQKSNYTIERDETGVEQVDTYHNKAKCLLCNHKWEYNSSTSTRVA
;
A
#
# COMPACT_ATOMS: atom_id res chain seq x y z
N LYS A 1 -5.10 21.90 89.85
CA LYS A 1 -6.39 21.25 89.47
C LYS A 1 -7.22 22.05 88.45
N ALA A 2 -7.63 23.31 88.69
CA ALA A 2 -8.41 24.07 87.69
C ALA A 2 -7.58 24.53 86.47
N GLU A 3 -6.30 24.86 86.66
CA GLU A 3 -5.40 25.27 85.57
C GLU A 3 -4.94 24.08 84.69
N GLU A 4 -4.74 22.91 85.29
CA GLU A 4 -4.39 21.68 84.56
C GLU A 4 -5.54 21.18 83.67
N LEU A 5 -6.78 21.30 84.13
CA LEU A 5 -7.97 20.98 83.33
C LEU A 5 -8.15 21.92 82.13
N ARG A 6 -7.80 23.20 82.27
CA ARG A 6 -7.83 24.16 81.16
C ARG A 6 -6.72 23.91 80.15
N ALA A 7 -5.53 23.52 80.60
CA ALA A 7 -4.42 23.15 79.71
C ALA A 7 -4.76 21.90 78.90
N ALA A 8 -5.33 20.86 79.53
CA ALA A 8 -5.75 19.63 78.84
C ALA A 8 -6.87 19.89 77.81
N GLN A 9 -7.86 20.74 78.13
CA GLN A 9 -8.90 21.12 77.17
C GLN A 9 -8.37 21.90 75.97
N LEU A 10 -7.33 22.73 76.19
CA LEU A 10 -6.71 23.51 75.12
C LEU A 10 -5.81 22.67 74.22
N GLU A 11 -5.19 21.61 74.76
CA GLU A 11 -4.48 20.59 73.97
C GLU A 11 -5.44 19.70 73.16
N GLU A 12 -6.57 19.28 73.74
CA GLU A 12 -7.60 18.54 73.02
C GLU A 12 -8.22 19.36 71.88
N GLN A 13 -8.46 20.65 72.09
CA GLN A 13 -8.94 21.56 71.03
C GLN A 13 -7.92 21.70 69.90
N LYS A 14 -6.64 21.84 70.22
CA LYS A 14 -5.57 21.90 69.20
C LYS A 14 -5.45 20.59 68.43
N ALA A 15 -5.53 19.45 69.11
CA ALA A 15 -5.49 18.15 68.46
C ALA A 15 -6.71 17.89 67.56
N GLN A 16 -7.89 18.40 67.92
CA GLN A 16 -9.08 18.37 67.06
C GLN A 16 -8.93 19.29 65.86
N GLU A 17 -8.39 20.50 66.03
CA GLU A 17 -8.15 21.43 64.93
C GLU A 17 -7.11 20.91 63.93
N GLU A 18 -6.05 20.24 64.41
CA GLU A 18 -5.06 19.58 63.54
C GLU A 18 -5.67 18.40 62.76
N ARG A 19 -6.51 17.57 63.40
CA ARG A 19 -7.22 16.49 62.70
C ARG A 19 -8.17 17.03 61.64
N GLN A 20 -8.84 18.14 61.93
CA GLN A 20 -9.76 18.77 60.98
C GLN A 20 -9.01 19.32 59.77
N LYS A 21 -7.85 19.96 59.98
CA LYS A 21 -6.96 20.42 58.88
C LYS A 21 -6.48 19.27 58.01
N ILE A 22 -6.15 18.11 58.59
CA ILE A 22 -5.72 16.93 57.84
C ILE A 22 -6.88 16.37 57.00
N LEU A 23 -8.10 16.32 57.54
CA LEU A 23 -9.28 15.87 56.81
C LEU A 23 -9.65 16.82 55.66
N ASP A 24 -9.56 18.13 55.89
CA ASP A 24 -9.82 19.13 54.86
C ASP A 24 -8.76 19.05 53.73
N GLN A 25 -7.49 18.82 54.06
CA GLN A 25 -6.43 18.58 53.07
C GLN A 25 -6.66 17.30 52.26
N GLN A 26 -7.10 16.21 52.90
CA GLN A 26 -7.44 14.96 52.20
C GLN A 26 -8.64 15.13 51.27
N ALA A 27 -9.66 15.87 51.69
CA ALA A 27 -10.81 16.18 50.86
C ALA A 27 -10.43 17.05 49.65
N GLU A 28 -9.53 18.03 49.82
CA GLU A 28 -9.01 18.84 48.71
C GLU A 28 -8.19 18.00 47.72
N GLU A 29 -7.34 17.10 48.20
CA GLU A 29 -6.57 16.19 47.35
C GLU A 29 -7.47 15.22 46.56
N GLU A 30 -8.50 14.64 47.19
CA GLU A 30 -9.47 13.81 46.48
C GLU A 30 -10.26 14.59 45.43
N ASN A 31 -10.65 15.83 45.73
CA ASN A 31 -11.39 16.67 44.78
C ASN A 31 -10.50 17.07 43.59
N GLN A 32 -9.21 17.32 43.81
CA GLN A 32 -8.25 17.56 42.74
C GLN A 32 -8.02 16.32 41.88
N ARG A 33 -7.97 15.12 42.48
CA ARG A 33 -7.88 13.85 41.75
C ARG A 33 -9.11 13.59 40.89
N LEU A 34 -10.30 13.79 41.45
CA LEU A 34 -11.56 13.68 40.71
C LEU A 34 -11.61 14.66 39.53
N GLN A 35 -11.22 15.92 39.71
CA GLN A 35 -11.16 16.90 38.62
C GLN A 35 -10.15 16.50 37.54
N ALA A 36 -8.99 15.97 37.92
CA ALA A 36 -8.00 15.46 36.97
C ALA A 36 -8.52 14.24 36.19
N GLU A 37 -9.28 13.35 36.84
CA GLU A 37 -9.90 12.18 36.22
C GLU A 37 -11.02 12.57 35.24
N TYR A 38 -11.87 13.54 35.60
CA TYR A 38 -12.87 14.11 34.70
C TYR A 38 -12.24 14.83 33.50
N ALA A 39 -11.15 15.58 33.70
CA ALA A 39 -10.41 16.23 32.62
C ALA A 39 -9.78 15.19 31.67
N ALA A 40 -9.25 14.09 32.21
CA ALA A 40 -8.72 12.98 31.42
C ALA A 40 -9.81 12.24 30.62
N ALA A 41 -10.99 12.04 31.21
CA ALA A 41 -12.13 11.41 30.55
C ALA A 41 -12.70 12.28 29.41
N ASP A 42 -12.86 13.60 29.62
CA ASP A 42 -13.31 14.54 28.59
C ASP A 42 -12.28 14.68 27.45
N ALA A 43 -10.97 14.64 27.77
CA ALA A 43 -9.92 14.58 26.75
C ALA A 43 -9.98 13.28 25.92
N ALA A 44 -10.30 12.14 26.53
CA ALA A 44 -10.48 10.87 25.84
C ALA A 44 -11.73 10.86 24.93
N GLU A 45 -12.85 11.43 25.38
CA GLU A 45 -14.08 11.52 24.58
C GLU A 45 -13.90 12.47 23.38
N LYS A 46 -13.22 13.61 23.58
CA LYS A 46 -12.81 14.51 22.51
C LYS A 46 -11.93 13.79 21.49
N ARG A 47 -10.91 13.03 21.92
CA ARG A 47 -10.05 12.23 21.03
C ARG A 47 -10.84 11.23 20.18
N GLN A 48 -11.83 10.54 20.75
CA GLN A 48 -12.67 9.61 19.98
C GLN A 48 -13.57 10.32 18.95
N LYS A 49 -14.15 11.48 19.29
CA LYS A 49 -14.88 12.31 18.33
C LYS A 49 -13.95 12.80 17.21
N TYR A 50 -12.76 13.31 17.53
CA TYR A 50 -11.76 13.72 16.53
C TYR A 50 -11.27 12.57 15.65
N MET A 51 -11.15 11.34 16.17
CA MET A 51 -10.83 10.14 15.38
C MET A 51 -11.95 9.81 14.38
N LYS A 52 -13.23 9.86 14.79
CA LYS A 52 -14.37 9.64 13.88
C LYS A 52 -14.46 10.72 12.80
N TYR A 53 -14.32 11.99 13.17
CA TYR A 53 -14.30 13.10 12.20
C TYR A 53 -13.05 13.05 11.32
N GLY A 54 -11.88 12.66 11.85
CA GLY A 54 -10.64 12.49 11.11
C GLY A 54 -10.72 11.37 10.07
N LEU A 55 -11.40 10.26 10.38
CA LEU A 55 -11.62 9.15 9.46
C LEU A 55 -12.62 9.51 8.35
N ILE A 56 -13.67 10.29 8.69
CA ILE A 56 -14.60 10.87 7.71
C ILE A 56 -13.89 11.93 6.85
N ILE A 57 -13.02 12.76 7.42
CA ILE A 57 -12.20 13.75 6.68
C ILE A 57 -11.11 13.05 5.83
N LEU A 58 -10.62 11.87 6.22
CA LEU A 58 -9.72 11.05 5.40
C LEU A 58 -10.45 10.33 4.27
N LEU A 59 -11.69 9.87 4.48
CA LEU A 59 -12.53 9.27 3.43
C LEU A 59 -13.04 10.34 2.46
N ILE A 60 -13.54 11.45 2.97
CA ILE A 60 -13.92 12.64 2.18
C ILE A 60 -12.68 13.24 1.54
N GLY A 61 -11.54 13.30 2.23
CA GLY A 61 -10.26 13.75 1.71
C GLY A 61 -9.68 12.80 0.66
N GLY A 62 -9.93 11.50 0.77
CA GLY A 62 -9.59 10.48 -0.23
C GLY A 62 -10.50 10.54 -1.46
N LEU A 63 -11.79 10.79 -1.27
CA LEU A 63 -12.77 11.06 -2.35
C LEU A 63 -12.51 12.42 -3.01
N ILE A 64 -12.20 13.46 -2.23
CA ILE A 64 -11.76 14.77 -2.70
C ILE A 64 -10.40 14.63 -3.36
N ALA A 65 -9.47 13.79 -2.88
CA ALA A 65 -8.19 13.52 -3.54
C ALA A 65 -8.35 12.65 -4.78
N PHE A 66 -9.44 11.88 -4.92
CA PHE A 66 -9.80 11.12 -6.12
C PHE A 66 -10.46 12.03 -7.17
N VAL A 67 -11.38 12.91 -6.75
CA VAL A 67 -12.01 13.95 -7.57
C VAL A 67 -10.98 15.05 -7.93
N PHE A 68 -10.16 15.46 -6.97
CA PHE A 68 -8.94 16.20 -7.26
C PHE A 68 -8.01 15.35 -8.08
N PHE A 69 -7.80 14.05 -7.95
CA PHE A 69 -6.95 13.32 -8.90
C PHE A 69 -7.45 13.53 -10.33
N THR A 70 -8.76 13.55 -10.57
CA THR A 70 -9.31 13.89 -11.89
C THR A 70 -9.13 15.37 -12.29
N ASN A 71 -9.34 16.33 -11.39
CA ASN A 71 -9.16 17.78 -11.65
C ASN A 71 -7.71 18.30 -11.53
N PHE A 72 -6.88 17.60 -10.78
CA PHE A 72 -5.45 17.76 -10.52
C PHE A 72 -4.69 17.12 -11.65
N LEU A 73 -5.15 16.06 -12.31
CA LEU A 73 -4.58 15.68 -13.59
C LEU A 73 -4.72 16.82 -14.63
N ASP A 74 -5.86 17.52 -14.65
CA ASP A 74 -6.07 18.70 -15.49
C ASP A 74 -5.28 19.94 -15.04
N ASN A 75 -5.16 20.20 -13.73
CA ASN A 75 -4.39 21.34 -13.21
C ASN A 75 -2.87 21.08 -13.17
N LEU A 76 -2.43 19.85 -12.93
CA LEU A 76 -1.04 19.39 -13.05
C LEU A 76 -0.63 19.37 -14.52
N GLN A 77 -1.55 19.13 -15.46
CA GLN A 77 -1.29 19.38 -16.88
C GLN A 77 -0.98 20.86 -17.17
N LYS A 78 -1.73 21.80 -16.58
CA LYS A 78 -1.46 23.25 -16.71
C LYS A 78 -0.15 23.63 -16.02
N PHE A 79 0.10 23.11 -14.83
CA PHE A 79 1.30 23.37 -14.03
C PHE A 79 2.57 22.79 -14.68
N LEU A 80 2.52 21.55 -15.17
CA LEU A 80 3.61 20.94 -15.94
C LEU A 80 3.85 21.69 -17.26
N LYS A 81 2.80 22.13 -17.97
CA LYS A 81 2.98 23.00 -19.15
C LYS A 81 3.70 24.29 -18.80
N GLN A 82 3.37 24.92 -17.68
CA GLN A 82 4.05 26.13 -17.19
C GLN A 82 5.51 25.87 -16.83
N ILE A 83 5.80 24.79 -16.08
CA ILE A 83 7.17 24.41 -15.71
C ILE A 83 8.00 24.09 -16.96
N PHE A 84 7.52 23.23 -17.85
CA PHE A 84 8.25 22.87 -19.07
C PHE A 84 8.34 24.00 -20.10
N SER A 85 7.44 25.00 -20.05
CA SER A 85 7.58 26.22 -20.85
C SER A 85 8.72 27.12 -20.37
N LYS A 86 8.96 27.19 -19.05
CA LYS A 86 10.06 27.96 -18.46
C LYS A 86 11.45 27.33 -18.71
N PHE A 87 11.51 26.00 -18.82
CA PHE A 87 12.74 25.28 -19.18
C PHE A 87 13.06 25.25 -20.68
N LYS A 88 12.27 25.92 -21.52
CA LYS A 88 12.43 25.91 -22.99
C LYS A 88 13.42 26.96 -23.50
N LYS A 89 14.69 26.85 -23.06
CA LYS A 89 15.85 27.44 -23.76
C LYS A 89 16.96 26.40 -23.96
N LYS A 90 16.62 25.31 -24.66
CA LYS A 90 17.51 24.55 -25.56
C LYS A 90 16.66 23.51 -26.28
N LYS A 91 16.96 23.25 -27.56
CA LYS A 91 16.27 22.25 -28.39
C LYS A 91 16.56 20.84 -27.86
N GLU A 92 15.92 20.44 -26.77
CA GLU A 92 15.83 19.04 -26.38
C GLU A 92 14.46 18.49 -26.77
N LYS A 93 14.49 17.26 -27.30
CA LYS A 93 13.32 16.51 -27.73
C LYS A 93 12.44 16.26 -26.50
N SER A 94 11.48 17.15 -26.27
CA SER A 94 10.39 16.97 -25.30
C SER A 94 9.80 15.56 -25.43
N TYR A 95 9.94 14.75 -24.38
CA TYR A 95 9.33 13.42 -24.31
C TYR A 95 7.79 13.48 -24.37
N LEU A 96 7.23 14.65 -24.03
CA LEU A 96 5.83 14.99 -24.15
C LEU A 96 5.54 15.54 -25.56
N PRO A 97 4.68 14.88 -26.34
CA PRO A 97 4.33 15.32 -27.69
C PRO A 97 3.52 16.62 -27.68
N LYS A 98 3.66 17.41 -28.76
CA LYS A 98 3.06 18.75 -28.92
C LYS A 98 1.52 18.73 -28.96
N ASP A 99 0.90 17.56 -29.13
CA ASP A 99 -0.54 17.38 -29.34
C ASP A 99 -1.29 16.77 -28.14
N TYR A 100 -0.69 16.83 -26.94
CA TYR A 100 -1.29 16.29 -25.71
C TYR A 100 -2.58 17.03 -25.33
N GLY A 101 -3.72 16.45 -25.74
CA GLY A 101 -5.07 16.95 -25.49
C GLY A 101 -5.94 17.18 -26.75
N LYS A 102 -5.43 16.97 -27.97
CA LYS A 102 -6.23 17.15 -29.19
C LYS A 102 -6.25 15.89 -30.07
N LYS A 103 -7.33 15.11 -29.91
CA LYS A 103 -8.20 14.58 -31.00
C LYS A 103 -9.24 13.60 -30.42
N LYS A 104 -10.49 14.05 -30.32
CA LYS A 104 -11.68 13.17 -30.39
C LYS A 104 -11.73 12.63 -31.81
N GLY A 105 -11.07 11.51 -32.09
CA GLY A 105 -10.97 10.95 -33.43
C GLY A 105 -11.00 9.42 -33.38
N LYS A 106 -12.17 8.86 -33.73
CA LYS A 106 -12.54 7.43 -33.75
C LYS A 106 -12.42 6.74 -32.37
N GLN A 107 -13.46 6.02 -31.96
CA GLN A 107 -13.39 5.11 -30.80
C GLN A 107 -12.15 4.23 -30.97
N LYS A 108 -11.17 4.42 -30.09
CA LYS A 108 -10.00 3.55 -30.05
C LYS A 108 -10.50 2.16 -29.67
N LYS A 109 -10.10 1.13 -30.41
CA LYS A 109 -10.39 -0.27 -30.05
C LYS A 109 -9.97 -0.51 -28.59
N GLN A 110 -10.86 -1.07 -27.80
CA GLN A 110 -10.61 -1.44 -26.41
C GLN A 110 -10.21 -2.92 -26.35
N LEU A 111 -9.26 -3.23 -25.47
CA LEU A 111 -8.77 -4.59 -25.20
C LEU A 111 -9.61 -5.30 -24.12
N GLY A 112 -10.50 -4.58 -23.43
CA GLY A 112 -11.28 -5.10 -22.31
C GLY A 112 -10.51 -5.10 -20.99
N ILE A 113 -9.26 -4.62 -21.00
CA ILE A 113 -8.40 -4.48 -19.83
C ILE A 113 -8.36 -3.01 -19.47
N TRP A 114 -9.18 -2.59 -18.50
CA TRP A 114 -9.42 -1.18 -18.17
C TRP A 114 -8.13 -0.34 -18.02
N TRP A 115 -7.16 -0.80 -17.23
CA TRP A 115 -5.93 -0.04 -16.98
C TRP A 115 -5.04 0.06 -18.23
N ALA A 116 -5.06 -0.97 -19.08
CA ALA A 116 -4.32 -0.97 -20.34
C ALA A 116 -4.99 -0.04 -21.36
N ASP A 117 -6.31 -0.10 -21.45
CA ASP A 117 -7.12 0.77 -22.31
C ASP A 117 -7.02 2.24 -21.89
N TRP A 118 -7.03 2.51 -20.58
CA TRP A 118 -6.77 3.83 -20.01
C TRP A 118 -5.39 4.36 -20.41
N ALA A 119 -4.31 3.59 -20.20
CA ALA A 119 -2.97 4.04 -20.59
C ALA A 119 -2.81 4.19 -22.11
N ASN A 120 -3.46 3.32 -22.89
CA ASN A 120 -3.48 3.38 -24.35
C ASN A 120 -4.35 4.52 -24.91
N SER A 121 -5.20 5.14 -24.08
CA SER A 121 -5.97 6.34 -24.46
C SER A 121 -5.05 7.56 -24.69
N TYR A 122 -3.90 7.60 -24.04
CA TYR A 122 -2.90 8.66 -24.21
C TYR A 122 -2.13 8.51 -25.54
N GLU A 123 -1.37 9.53 -25.95
CA GLU A 123 -0.55 9.42 -27.16
C GLU A 123 0.57 8.39 -26.98
N LYS A 124 1.23 8.40 -25.82
CA LYS A 124 2.22 7.40 -25.39
C LYS A 124 1.78 6.82 -24.05
N PRO A 125 1.67 5.49 -23.89
CA PRO A 125 1.31 4.89 -22.60
C PRO A 125 2.39 5.14 -21.54
N LEU A 126 3.67 5.25 -21.94
CA LEU A 126 4.77 5.60 -21.04
C LEU A 126 4.53 6.91 -20.29
N SER A 127 4.02 7.95 -20.95
CA SER A 127 3.78 9.22 -20.28
C SER A 127 2.63 9.12 -19.27
N ALA A 128 1.60 8.33 -19.58
CA ALA A 128 0.50 8.08 -18.65
C ALA A 128 0.99 7.37 -17.37
N THR A 129 1.81 6.34 -17.55
CA THR A 129 2.40 5.58 -16.44
C THR A 129 3.32 6.44 -15.59
N LEU A 130 4.15 7.30 -16.20
CA LEU A 130 5.01 8.23 -15.46
C LEU A 130 4.20 9.24 -14.64
N ILE A 131 3.13 9.80 -15.21
CA ILE A 131 2.26 10.76 -14.52
C ILE A 131 1.64 10.12 -13.28
N VAL A 132 1.09 8.90 -13.40
CA VAL A 132 0.50 8.20 -12.25
C VAL A 132 1.56 7.82 -11.22
N THR A 133 2.75 7.39 -11.65
CA THR A 133 3.86 7.07 -10.74
C THR A 133 4.27 8.29 -9.91
N ILE A 134 4.47 9.45 -10.56
CA ILE A 134 4.86 10.70 -9.88
C ILE A 134 3.73 11.18 -8.96
N SER A 135 2.48 11.13 -9.43
CA SER A 135 1.32 11.57 -8.64
C SER A 135 1.14 10.70 -7.39
N TYR A 136 1.40 9.39 -7.51
CA TYR A 136 1.39 8.47 -6.38
C TYR A 136 2.50 8.79 -5.36
N ILE A 137 3.74 9.00 -5.81
CA ILE A 137 4.86 9.37 -4.92
C ILE A 137 4.55 10.67 -4.16
N VAL A 138 4.07 11.70 -4.85
CA VAL A 138 3.69 12.97 -4.21
C VAL A 138 2.55 12.77 -3.22
N GLY A 139 1.53 11.98 -3.58
CA GLY A 139 0.42 11.65 -2.68
C GLY A 139 0.88 10.94 -1.40
N VAL A 140 1.79 9.97 -1.53
CA VAL A 140 2.41 9.27 -0.39
C VAL A 140 3.13 10.24 0.55
N ILE A 141 3.91 11.17 0.01
CA ILE A 141 4.63 12.18 0.80
C ILE A 141 3.64 13.08 1.55
N VAL A 142 2.59 13.54 0.88
CA VAL A 142 1.56 14.40 1.49
C VAL A 142 0.82 13.67 2.60
N VAL A 143 0.37 12.43 2.37
CA VAL A 143 -0.32 11.62 3.39
C VAL A 143 0.59 11.35 4.58
N SER A 144 1.87 11.02 4.34
CA SER A 144 2.85 10.84 5.41
C SER A 144 3.04 12.10 6.25
N LYS A 145 3.07 13.29 5.62
CA LYS A 145 3.16 14.57 6.34
C LYS A 145 1.91 14.90 7.14
N ILE A 146 0.72 14.60 6.61
CA ILE A 146 -0.55 14.78 7.34
C ILE A 146 -0.55 13.89 8.59
N LEU A 147 -0.15 12.61 8.46
CA LEU A 147 -0.09 11.69 9.59
C LEU A 147 0.88 12.13 10.69
N GLN A 148 2.04 12.69 10.31
CA GLN A 148 2.99 13.29 11.25
C GLN A 148 2.39 14.46 12.04
N ILE A 149 1.54 15.27 11.41
CA ILE A 149 0.92 16.44 12.04
C ILE A 149 -0.27 16.03 12.93
N THR A 150 -1.02 15.01 12.53
CA THR A 150 -2.26 14.61 13.21
C THR A 150 -2.06 13.73 14.44
N GLU A 151 -0.81 13.31 14.75
CA GLU A 151 -0.48 12.38 15.85
C GLU A 151 -1.45 11.19 15.93
N LEU A 152 -1.88 10.67 14.77
CA LEU A 152 -2.83 9.55 14.73
C LEU A 152 -2.13 8.33 15.35
N GLU A 153 -2.61 7.89 16.52
CA GLU A 153 -2.12 6.67 17.15
C GLU A 153 -2.25 5.51 16.15
N SER A 154 -1.17 4.73 16.03
CA SER A 154 -1.06 3.60 15.11
C SER A 154 -1.95 2.45 15.56
N GLY A 155 -3.26 2.60 15.40
CA GLY A 155 -4.23 1.52 15.52
C GLY A 155 -4.28 0.66 14.26
N ASP A 156 -4.68 -0.60 14.40
CA ASP A 156 -4.78 -1.59 13.31
C ASP A 156 -5.63 -1.09 12.12
N THR A 157 -6.64 -0.25 12.38
CA THR A 157 -7.49 0.34 11.33
C THR A 157 -6.77 1.37 10.47
N VAL A 158 -5.93 2.21 11.07
CA VAL A 158 -5.08 3.19 10.36
C VAL A 158 -4.05 2.46 9.51
N PHE A 159 -3.42 1.43 10.07
CA PHE A 159 -2.49 0.57 9.34
C PHE A 159 -3.16 -0.13 8.15
N THR A 160 -4.36 -0.66 8.33
CA THR A 160 -5.11 -1.35 7.26
C THR A 160 -5.51 -0.40 6.13
N ILE A 161 -5.99 0.81 6.46
CA ILE A 161 -6.34 1.83 5.46
C ILE A 161 -5.09 2.27 4.68
N MET A 162 -3.97 2.47 5.37
CA MET A 162 -2.69 2.78 4.74
C MET A 162 -2.20 1.63 3.87
N PHE A 163 -2.30 0.39 4.32
CA PHE A 163 -1.93 -0.77 3.52
C PHE A 163 -2.74 -0.83 2.22
N LEU A 164 -4.06 -0.59 2.26
CA LEU A 164 -4.91 -0.56 1.07
C LEU A 164 -4.59 0.61 0.14
N LEU A 165 -4.37 1.80 0.68
CA LEU A 165 -4.01 3.00 -0.09
C LEU A 165 -2.63 2.90 -0.77
N PHE A 166 -1.73 2.05 -0.26
CA PHE A 166 -0.40 1.87 -0.82
C PHE A 166 -0.32 0.66 -1.75
N MET A 167 -0.81 -0.50 -1.31
CA MET A 167 -0.63 -1.75 -2.06
C MET A 167 -1.45 -1.79 -3.35
N VAL A 168 -2.68 -1.28 -3.33
CA VAL A 168 -3.57 -1.33 -4.50
C VAL A 168 -3.02 -0.44 -5.63
N PRO A 169 -2.64 0.83 -5.40
CA PRO A 169 -2.04 1.64 -6.48
C PRO A 169 -0.68 1.11 -6.95
N VAL A 170 0.16 0.59 -6.05
CA VAL A 170 1.45 -0.01 -6.42
C VAL A 170 1.25 -1.19 -7.35
N TYR A 171 0.25 -2.04 -7.09
CA TYR A 171 -0.08 -3.16 -7.97
C TYR A 171 -0.44 -2.69 -9.39
N TYR A 172 -1.26 -1.65 -9.54
CA TYR A 172 -1.62 -1.12 -10.87
C TYR A 172 -0.46 -0.39 -11.56
N ILE A 173 0.36 0.35 -10.81
CA ILE A 173 1.59 0.96 -11.35
C ILE A 173 2.53 -0.14 -11.86
N PHE A 174 2.72 -1.21 -11.09
CA PHE A 174 3.51 -2.35 -11.52
C PHE A 174 2.96 -2.99 -12.80
N LYS A 175 1.64 -3.22 -12.90
CA LYS A 175 1.01 -3.73 -14.13
C LYS A 175 1.25 -2.83 -15.33
N LEU A 176 1.16 -1.52 -15.17
CA LEU A 176 1.43 -0.55 -16.22
C LEU A 176 2.89 -0.60 -16.68
N TRP A 177 3.85 -0.65 -15.75
CA TRP A 177 5.27 -0.76 -16.07
C TRP A 177 5.62 -2.10 -16.71
N ALA A 178 5.10 -3.22 -16.19
CA ALA A 178 5.27 -4.53 -16.79
C ALA A 178 4.69 -4.57 -18.21
N GLY A 179 3.53 -3.94 -18.42
CA GLY A 179 2.92 -3.79 -19.74
C GLY A 179 3.80 -3.01 -20.72
N ILE A 180 4.48 -1.96 -20.26
CA ILE A 180 5.43 -1.17 -21.08
C ILE A 180 6.70 -1.96 -21.39
N ILE A 181 7.27 -2.65 -20.41
CA ILE A 181 8.58 -3.31 -20.56
C ILE A 181 8.43 -4.60 -21.36
N HIS A 182 7.45 -5.45 -21.01
CA HIS A 182 7.36 -6.82 -21.52
C HIS A 182 6.26 -7.03 -22.55
N TYR A 183 5.14 -6.32 -22.44
CA TYR A 183 3.92 -6.65 -23.20
C TYR A 183 3.46 -5.52 -24.12
N HIS A 184 4.41 -4.82 -24.75
CA HIS A 184 4.10 -3.74 -25.70
C HIS A 184 4.24 -4.20 -27.15
N CYS A 185 3.40 -3.66 -28.03
CA CYS A 185 3.58 -3.85 -29.47
C CYS A 185 4.84 -3.09 -29.95
N PRO A 186 5.77 -3.71 -30.70
CA PRO A 186 7.01 -3.06 -31.11
C PRO A 186 6.79 -1.85 -32.03
N LYS A 187 5.74 -1.88 -32.87
CA LYS A 187 5.41 -0.79 -33.80
C LYS A 187 4.72 0.39 -33.12
N CYS A 188 3.58 0.14 -32.47
CA CYS A 188 2.76 1.23 -31.90
C CYS A 188 3.03 1.51 -30.41
N LYS A 189 3.91 0.73 -29.77
CA LYS A 189 4.30 0.86 -28.35
C LYS A 189 3.12 0.87 -27.39
N ARG A 190 2.02 0.21 -27.76
CA ARG A 190 0.80 0.07 -26.94
C ARG A 190 0.90 -1.18 -26.08
N ILE A 191 0.46 -1.10 -24.84
CA ILE A 191 0.56 -2.18 -23.85
C ILE A 191 -0.58 -3.18 -24.01
N HIS A 192 -0.31 -4.45 -23.73
CA HIS A 192 -1.25 -5.57 -23.82
C HIS A 192 -2.00 -5.66 -25.15
N ALA A 193 -1.39 -5.15 -26.21
CA ALA A 193 -2.06 -5.00 -27.49
C ALA A 193 -1.90 -6.24 -28.38
N GLY A 194 -1.17 -7.29 -27.97
CA GLY A 194 -0.84 -8.44 -28.80
C GLY A 194 -1.69 -9.67 -28.49
N GLU A 195 -2.17 -10.36 -29.53
CA GLU A 195 -2.70 -11.72 -29.47
C GLU A 195 -1.73 -12.69 -30.18
N ILE A 196 -1.47 -13.87 -29.59
CA ILE A 196 -0.75 -14.95 -30.27
C ILE A 196 -1.77 -15.67 -31.14
N TYR A 197 -1.59 -15.63 -32.46
CA TYR A 197 -2.49 -16.31 -33.40
C TYR A 197 -1.89 -17.61 -33.95
N SER A 198 -0.59 -17.82 -33.76
CA SER A 198 0.10 -19.05 -34.14
C SER A 198 1.27 -19.27 -33.18
N SER A 199 1.43 -20.50 -32.71
CA SER A 199 2.59 -20.94 -31.94
C SER A 199 3.08 -22.25 -32.52
N ALA A 200 4.38 -22.35 -32.77
CA ALA A 200 5.02 -23.55 -33.29
C ALA A 200 6.13 -23.98 -32.32
N HIS A 201 6.11 -25.24 -31.89
CA HIS A 201 7.19 -25.81 -31.11
C HIS A 201 8.43 -26.00 -32.00
N ILE A 202 9.57 -25.41 -31.62
CA ILE A 202 10.81 -25.46 -32.42
C ILE A 202 11.81 -26.45 -31.84
N GLY A 203 11.73 -26.74 -30.53
CA GLY A 203 12.67 -27.64 -29.92
C GLY A 203 12.52 -27.73 -28.40
N SER A 204 12.95 -28.86 -27.89
CA SER A 204 12.96 -29.20 -26.48
C SER A 204 14.40 -29.48 -26.04
N LYS A 205 14.81 -28.92 -24.90
CA LYS A 205 16.10 -29.25 -24.29
C LYS A 205 15.87 -29.75 -22.86
N GLN A 206 16.50 -30.87 -22.53
CA GLN A 206 16.57 -31.34 -21.15
C GLN A 206 17.80 -30.74 -20.46
N ARG A 207 17.63 -30.30 -19.22
CA ARG A 207 18.73 -29.87 -18.35
C ARG A 207 18.55 -30.43 -16.95
N ALA A 208 19.65 -30.85 -16.33
CA ALA A 208 19.63 -31.21 -14.92
C ALA A 208 19.37 -29.95 -14.07
N ARG A 209 18.42 -30.02 -13.13
CA ARG A 209 18.10 -28.95 -12.20
C ARG A 209 17.94 -29.51 -10.80
N LYS A 210 18.47 -28.79 -9.81
CA LYS A 210 18.21 -29.10 -8.39
C LYS A 210 16.87 -28.50 -8.00
N TYR A 211 16.00 -29.33 -7.44
CA TYR A 211 14.70 -28.94 -6.91
C TYR A 211 14.71 -29.14 -5.41
N ARG A 212 14.21 -28.16 -4.67
CA ARG A 212 13.95 -28.31 -3.24
C ARG A 212 12.56 -28.90 -3.07
N VAL A 213 12.49 -30.09 -2.50
CA VAL A 213 11.25 -30.83 -2.30
C VAL A 213 11.00 -30.94 -0.80
N GLN A 214 9.75 -30.71 -0.41
CA GLN A 214 9.29 -30.86 0.96
C GLN A 214 8.63 -32.23 1.12
N ASP A 215 9.23 -33.08 1.96
CA ASP A 215 8.67 -34.38 2.34
C ASP A 215 8.10 -34.30 3.75
N ASN A 216 6.86 -34.75 3.93
CA ASN A 216 6.28 -34.90 5.27
C ASN A 216 6.60 -36.30 5.81
N ARG A 217 7.25 -36.35 6.97
CA ARG A 217 7.55 -37.60 7.68
C ARG A 217 6.84 -37.66 9.03
N THR A 218 6.51 -38.86 9.45
CA THR A 218 5.90 -39.12 10.76
C THR A 218 6.89 -39.86 11.65
N LEU A 219 7.33 -39.23 12.73
CA LEU A 219 8.12 -39.86 13.78
C LEU A 219 7.18 -40.53 14.78
N LYS A 220 7.37 -41.82 15.05
CA LYS A 220 6.72 -42.51 16.18
C LYS A 220 7.73 -42.65 17.32
N TYR A 221 7.40 -42.14 18.50
CA TYR A 221 8.24 -42.24 19.68
C TYR A 221 7.40 -42.59 20.91
N ARG A 222 8.02 -43.13 21.97
CA ARG A 222 7.37 -43.27 23.28
C ARG A 222 7.70 -42.04 24.12
N ASP A 223 6.69 -41.45 24.74
CA ASP A 223 6.93 -40.36 25.69
C ASP A 223 7.51 -40.89 27.01
N HIS A 224 7.82 -39.98 27.93
CA HIS A 224 8.36 -40.29 29.27
C HIS A 224 7.41 -41.15 30.12
N ARG A 225 6.15 -41.33 29.70
CA ARG A 225 5.13 -42.16 30.36
C ARG A 225 4.96 -43.52 29.67
N GLY A 226 5.76 -43.81 28.64
CA GLY A 226 5.70 -45.05 27.86
C GLY A 226 4.58 -45.10 26.81
N ILE A 227 3.83 -44.00 26.61
CA ILE A 227 2.72 -43.93 25.66
C ILE A 227 3.29 -43.64 24.26
N SER A 228 2.81 -44.37 23.25
CA SER A 228 3.23 -44.15 21.86
C SER A 228 2.61 -42.88 21.30
N GLN A 229 3.44 -41.90 20.95
CA GLN A 229 3.05 -40.67 20.27
C GLN A 229 3.54 -40.66 18.81
N LYS A 230 2.88 -39.86 17.98
CA LYS A 230 3.28 -39.59 16.59
C LYS A 230 3.42 -38.09 16.40
N SER A 231 4.54 -37.64 15.83
CA SER A 231 4.74 -36.24 15.43
C SER A 231 5.00 -36.18 13.93
N ASN A 232 4.32 -35.26 13.25
CA ASN A 232 4.54 -34.99 11.83
C ASN A 232 5.49 -33.80 11.69
N TYR A 233 6.49 -33.95 10.84
CA TYR A 233 7.45 -32.89 10.56
C TYR A 233 7.82 -32.89 9.07
N THR A 234 8.13 -31.71 8.54
CA THR A 234 8.52 -31.52 7.14
C THR A 234 10.03 -31.48 7.03
N ILE A 235 10.59 -32.24 6.10
CA ILE A 235 12.01 -32.23 5.76
C ILE A 235 12.15 -31.61 4.38
N GLU A 236 13.06 -30.64 4.23
CA GLU A 236 13.49 -30.15 2.92
C GLU A 236 14.66 -31.01 2.43
N ARG A 237 14.51 -31.63 1.26
CA ARG A 237 15.60 -32.33 0.58
C ARG A 237 15.83 -31.73 -0.81
N ASP A 238 17.09 -31.59 -1.18
CA ASP A 238 17.47 -31.18 -2.53
C ASP A 238 17.55 -32.42 -3.41
N GLU A 239 16.67 -32.53 -4.41
CA GLU A 239 16.66 -33.59 -5.40
C GLU A 239 17.25 -33.10 -6.73
N THR A 240 18.04 -33.93 -7.40
CA THR A 240 18.41 -33.73 -8.80
C THR A 240 17.31 -34.29 -9.70
N GLY A 241 16.61 -33.41 -10.40
CA GLY A 241 15.62 -33.78 -11.41
C GLY A 241 16.05 -33.34 -12.81
N VAL A 242 15.30 -33.79 -13.81
CA VAL A 242 15.44 -33.32 -15.19
C VAL A 242 14.33 -32.29 -15.47
N GLU A 243 14.73 -31.13 -15.95
CA GLU A 243 13.81 -30.11 -16.45
C GLU A 243 13.77 -30.18 -17.97
N GLN A 244 12.58 -30.26 -18.55
CA GLN A 244 12.37 -30.06 -19.97
C GLN A 244 12.02 -28.60 -20.23
N VAL A 245 12.83 -27.94 -21.06
CA VAL A 245 12.62 -26.58 -21.52
C VAL A 245 12.17 -26.66 -22.97
N ASP A 246 10.88 -26.42 -23.20
CA ASP A 246 10.28 -26.38 -24.53
C ASP A 246 10.30 -24.95 -25.05
N THR A 247 10.73 -24.79 -26.30
CA THR A 247 10.86 -23.49 -26.95
C THR A 247 9.86 -23.38 -28.10
N TYR A 248 9.13 -22.26 -28.11
CA TYR A 248 8.06 -21.97 -29.05
C TYR A 248 8.39 -20.73 -29.87
N HIS A 249 8.15 -20.81 -31.17
CA HIS A 249 8.09 -19.67 -32.07
C HIS A 249 6.67 -19.13 -32.08
N ASN A 250 6.46 -17.94 -31.54
CA ASN A 250 5.15 -17.31 -31.51
C ASN A 250 5.05 -16.26 -32.60
N LYS A 251 3.95 -16.29 -33.32
CA LYS A 251 3.52 -15.19 -34.19
C LYS A 251 2.39 -14.44 -33.51
N ALA A 252 2.62 -13.16 -33.28
CA ALA A 252 1.68 -12.27 -32.63
C ALA A 252 1.18 -11.17 -33.56
N LYS A 253 -0.04 -10.71 -33.31
CA LYS A 253 -0.68 -9.61 -34.04
C LYS A 253 -1.19 -8.58 -33.05
N CYS A 254 -0.96 -7.31 -33.36
CA CYS A 254 -1.45 -6.21 -32.55
C CYS A 254 -2.95 -5.99 -32.81
N LEU A 255 -3.80 -6.14 -31.82
CA LEU A 255 -5.22 -5.85 -31.85
C LEU A 255 -5.53 -4.38 -32.19
N LEU A 256 -4.61 -3.47 -31.83
CA LEU A 256 -4.79 -2.03 -32.01
C LEU A 256 -4.29 -1.52 -33.36
N CYS A 257 -3.12 -1.97 -33.84
CA CYS A 257 -2.50 -1.48 -35.08
C CYS A 257 -2.33 -2.53 -36.18
N ASN A 258 -2.84 -3.75 -35.96
CA ASN A 258 -2.73 -4.91 -36.86
C ASN A 258 -1.31 -5.34 -37.25
N HIS A 259 -0.28 -4.77 -36.62
CA HIS A 259 1.10 -5.14 -36.87
C HIS A 259 1.37 -6.57 -36.40
N LYS A 260 2.02 -7.36 -37.26
CA LYS A 260 2.46 -8.71 -36.95
C LYS A 260 3.93 -8.71 -36.58
N TRP A 261 4.30 -9.45 -35.54
CA TRP A 261 5.69 -9.69 -35.17
C TRP A 261 5.85 -11.13 -34.68
N GLU A 262 7.10 -11.58 -34.63
CA GLU A 262 7.45 -12.93 -34.19
C GLU A 262 8.41 -12.83 -33.00
N TYR A 263 8.29 -13.76 -32.05
CA TYR A 263 9.17 -13.84 -30.90
C TYR A 263 9.25 -15.27 -30.37
N ASN A 264 10.35 -15.61 -29.72
CA ASN A 264 10.51 -16.92 -29.09
C ASN A 264 10.12 -16.85 -27.61
N SER A 265 9.41 -17.86 -27.12
CA SER A 265 9.15 -18.06 -25.70
C SER A 265 9.60 -19.45 -25.26
N SER A 266 9.99 -19.60 -23.99
CA SER A 266 10.34 -20.90 -23.43
C SER A 266 9.49 -21.19 -22.20
N THR A 267 9.01 -22.43 -22.09
CA THR A 267 8.31 -22.95 -20.91
C THR A 267 9.14 -24.07 -20.29
N SER A 268 9.22 -24.10 -18.97
CA SER A 268 9.99 -25.10 -18.23
C SER A 268 9.08 -26.01 -17.41
N THR A 269 9.20 -27.30 -17.61
CA THR A 269 8.39 -28.33 -16.93
C THR A 269 9.32 -29.38 -16.32
N ARG A 270 9.06 -29.77 -15.05
CA ARG A 270 9.79 -30.89 -14.44
C ARG A 270 9.34 -32.18 -15.12
N VAL A 271 10.30 -32.99 -15.58
CA VAL A 271 10.03 -34.35 -16.07
C VAL A 271 9.99 -35.26 -14.85
N ALA A 272 8.89 -36.02 -14.72
CA ALA A 272 8.69 -36.98 -13.63
C ALA A 272 9.52 -38.25 -13.84
#